data_AF-A0A3D1DNY0-F1
#
_entry.id   AF-A0A3D1DNY0-F1
#
_cell.length_a   1.000
_cell.length_b   1.000
_cell.length_c   1.000
_cell.angle_alpha   90.00
_cell.angle_beta   90.00
_cell.angle_gamma   90.00
#
_symmetry.space_group_name_H-M   'P 1'
#
loop_
_entity.id
_entity.type
_entity.pdbx_description
1 polymer ?
#
loop_
_entity_poly.entity_id
_entity_poly.type
_entity_poly.pdbx_seq_one_letter_code
_entity_poly.pdbx_strand_id
1 'polypeptide(L)'
;LGILQAVLLLMLPLVIAFCALIYYKIGYDAREQSKEIPEFFDLENMRPNMDRLLPMLQAIPPMFLVFCEIAVLAAVSVAISTRVPLVINMTSCFTIFVIAHIAPVLVQQESGGLEPVRFVANLIAIALPGLEFFNTQTAVSTDTIVAPVYLGTAVLYCACYSTMAILLAFILFEDRDLA
;
A
#
# COMPACT_ATOMS: atom_id res chain seq x y z
N LEU A 1 3.73 -3.52 18.44
CA LEU A 1 4.46 -4.31 17.41
C LEU A 1 3.69 -5.53 16.89
N GLY A 2 2.83 -6.20 17.68
CA GLY A 2 2.26 -7.51 17.30
C GLY A 2 1.55 -7.58 15.93
N ILE A 3 0.61 -6.66 15.64
CA ILE A 3 -0.15 -6.68 14.38
C ILE A 3 0.77 -6.47 13.17
N LEU A 4 1.68 -5.49 13.24
CA LEU A 4 2.63 -5.20 12.15
C LEU A 4 3.59 -6.37 11.90
N GLN A 5 4.05 -7.04 12.96
CA GLN A 5 4.91 -8.23 12.84
C GLN A 5 4.18 -9.39 12.15
N ALA A 6 2.90 -9.62 12.51
CA ALA A 6 2.09 -10.65 11.86
C ALA A 6 1.88 -10.35 10.37
N VAL A 7 1.60 -9.08 10.03
CA VAL A 7 1.51 -8.63 8.63
C VAL A 7 2.82 -8.84 7.90
N LEU A 8 3.95 -8.48 8.50
CA LEU A 8 5.27 -8.65 7.88
C LEU A 8 5.58 -10.14 7.63
N LEU A 9 5.25 -11.01 8.57
CA LEU A 9 5.45 -12.45 8.45
C LEU A 9 4.58 -13.06 7.34
N LEU A 10 3.38 -12.52 7.10
CA LEU A 10 2.52 -12.92 5.99
C LEU A 10 2.99 -12.34 4.64
N MET A 11 3.40 -11.08 4.62
CA MET A 11 3.84 -10.38 3.42
C MET A 11 5.15 -10.95 2.86
N LEU A 12 6.10 -11.31 3.72
CA LEU A 12 7.42 -11.77 3.31
C LEU A 12 7.38 -13.00 2.36
N PRO A 13 6.72 -14.12 2.70
CA PRO A 13 6.62 -15.26 1.78
C PRO A 13 5.80 -14.91 0.53
N LEU A 14 4.80 -14.04 0.65
CA LEU A 14 3.96 -13.62 -0.48
C LEU A 14 4.77 -12.81 -1.49
N VAL A 15 5.55 -11.82 -1.03
CA VAL A 15 6.43 -11.00 -1.88
C VAL A 15 7.48 -11.87 -2.55
N ILE A 16 8.09 -12.82 -1.84
CA ILE A 16 9.05 -13.77 -2.42
C ILE A 16 8.38 -14.61 -3.52
N ALA A 17 7.20 -15.16 -3.25
CA ALA A 17 6.45 -15.94 -4.23
C ALA A 17 6.08 -15.10 -5.46
N PHE A 18 5.58 -13.88 -5.28
CA PHE A 18 5.27 -12.96 -6.38
C PHE A 18 6.51 -12.61 -7.19
N CYS A 19 7.65 -12.32 -6.55
CA CYS A 19 8.89 -12.02 -7.27
C CYS A 19 9.38 -13.24 -8.08
N ALA A 20 9.30 -14.45 -7.51
CA ALA A 20 9.64 -15.68 -8.22
C ALA A 20 8.71 -15.94 -9.42
N LEU A 21 7.41 -15.67 -9.27
CA LEU A 21 6.43 -15.79 -10.36
C LEU A 21 6.69 -14.77 -11.46
N ILE A 22 7.01 -13.51 -11.13
CA ILE A 22 7.38 -12.49 -12.12
C ILE A 22 8.64 -12.92 -12.88
N TYR A 23 9.64 -13.41 -12.16
CA TYR A 23 10.89 -13.91 -12.75
C TYR A 23 10.65 -15.08 -13.72
N TYR A 24 9.74 -16.00 -13.36
CA TYR A 24 9.36 -17.11 -14.23
C TYR A 24 8.52 -16.65 -15.43
N LYS A 25 7.57 -15.73 -15.21
CA LYS A 25 6.64 -15.22 -16.23
C LYS A 25 7.38 -14.60 -17.41
N ILE A 26 8.43 -13.81 -17.18
CA ILE A 26 9.16 -13.11 -18.25
C ILE A 26 9.77 -14.11 -19.26
N GLY A 27 10.31 -15.23 -18.77
CA GLY A 27 10.83 -16.29 -19.63
C GLY A 27 9.74 -17.02 -20.41
N TYR A 28 8.53 -17.12 -19.84
CA TYR A 28 7.37 -17.70 -20.52
C TYR A 28 6.80 -16.75 -21.59
N ASP A 29 6.62 -15.46 -21.27
CA ASP A 29 6.12 -14.45 -22.20
C ASP A 29 7.07 -14.29 -23.43
N ALA A 30 8.39 -14.38 -23.23
CA ALA A 30 9.36 -14.36 -24.33
C ALA A 30 9.20 -15.55 -25.29
N ARG A 31 8.89 -16.74 -24.75
CA ARG A 31 8.59 -17.94 -25.54
C ARG A 31 7.33 -17.78 -26.38
N GLU A 32 6.27 -17.23 -25.80
CA GLU A 32 5.01 -17.00 -26.52
C GLU A 32 5.15 -15.94 -27.62
N GLN A 33 6.01 -14.94 -27.41
CA GLN A 33 6.26 -13.88 -28.39
C GLN A 33 7.26 -14.27 -29.48
N SER A 34 7.74 -15.52 -29.52
CA SER A 34 8.79 -16.00 -30.43
C SER A 34 10.06 -15.12 -30.40
N LYS A 35 10.34 -14.49 -29.25
CA LYS A 35 11.56 -13.74 -29.00
C LYS A 35 12.65 -14.67 -28.51
N GLU A 36 13.90 -14.21 -28.54
CA GLU A 36 14.98 -14.93 -27.88
C GLU A 36 14.64 -15.09 -26.39
N ILE A 37 14.77 -16.32 -25.89
CA ILE A 37 14.39 -16.64 -24.52
C ILE A 37 15.55 -16.17 -23.64
N PRO A 38 15.39 -15.13 -22.82
CA PRO A 38 16.46 -14.71 -21.92
C PRO A 38 16.78 -15.89 -21.00
N GLU A 39 18.04 -16.30 -20.89
CA GLU A 39 18.41 -17.43 -20.02
C GLU A 39 18.15 -17.12 -18.54
N PHE A 40 18.05 -18.16 -17.70
CA PHE A 40 17.85 -17.98 -16.25
C PHE A 40 19.08 -17.37 -15.57
N PHE A 41 20.27 -17.69 -16.04
CA PHE A 41 21.52 -17.15 -15.56
C PHE A 41 22.34 -16.74 -16.76
N ASP A 42 22.97 -15.58 -16.66
CA ASP A 42 23.95 -15.14 -17.61
C ASP A 42 25.22 -15.96 -17.37
N LEU A 43 25.50 -16.92 -18.26
CA LEU A 43 26.61 -17.87 -18.15
C LEU A 43 27.98 -17.18 -18.15
N GLU A 44 28.08 -15.99 -18.74
CA GLU A 44 29.32 -15.22 -18.82
C GLU A 44 29.70 -14.62 -17.46
N ASN A 45 28.72 -14.13 -16.70
CA ASN A 45 28.96 -13.38 -15.45
C ASN A 45 28.47 -14.10 -14.18
N MET A 46 27.91 -15.32 -14.29
CA MET A 46 27.30 -16.08 -13.19
C MET A 46 26.30 -15.23 -12.37
N ARG A 47 25.55 -14.36 -13.06
CA ARG A 47 24.54 -13.48 -12.48
C ARG A 47 23.17 -13.83 -13.03
N PRO A 48 22.09 -13.65 -12.26
CA PRO A 48 20.74 -13.75 -12.80
C PRO A 48 20.58 -12.76 -13.95
N ASN A 49 19.85 -13.12 -15.00
CA ASN A 49 19.76 -12.33 -16.21
C ASN A 49 19.07 -10.98 -15.96
N MET A 50 19.69 -9.89 -16.43
CA MET A 50 19.22 -8.51 -16.18
C MET A 50 17.84 -8.25 -16.77
N ASP A 51 17.51 -8.87 -17.91
CA ASP A 51 16.21 -8.72 -18.57
C ASP A 51 15.05 -9.30 -17.75
N ARG A 52 15.34 -10.31 -16.92
CA ARG A 52 14.37 -10.92 -16.00
C ARG A 52 14.34 -10.25 -14.63
N LEU A 53 15.46 -9.70 -14.19
CA LEU A 53 15.57 -9.04 -12.89
C LEU A 53 14.95 -7.65 -12.87
N LEU A 54 15.03 -6.88 -13.96
CA LEU A 54 14.58 -5.49 -13.97
C LEU A 54 13.07 -5.37 -13.62
N PRO A 55 12.16 -6.13 -14.25
CA PRO A 55 10.73 -6.04 -13.94
C PRO A 55 10.40 -6.63 -12.55
N MET A 56 11.16 -7.65 -12.12
CA MET A 56 11.06 -8.20 -10.76
C MET A 56 11.40 -7.13 -9.71
N LEU A 57 12.49 -6.38 -9.90
CA LEU A 57 12.90 -5.30 -9.00
C LEU A 57 11.92 -4.14 -9.01
N GLN A 58 11.33 -3.81 -10.16
CA GLN A 58 10.29 -2.78 -10.28
C GLN A 58 8.99 -3.13 -9.53
N ALA A 59 8.73 -4.41 -9.28
CA ALA A 59 7.57 -4.85 -8.50
C ALA A 59 7.75 -4.71 -6.97
N ILE A 60 8.98 -4.54 -6.48
CA ILE A 60 9.26 -4.44 -5.03
C ILE A 60 8.72 -3.13 -4.41
N PRO A 61 8.95 -1.93 -4.99
CA PRO A 61 8.48 -0.69 -4.40
C PRO A 61 6.95 -0.62 -4.18
N PRO A 62 6.09 -1.02 -5.14
CA PRO A 62 4.65 -1.10 -4.91
C PRO A 62 4.28 -2.00 -3.72
N MET A 63 4.92 -3.16 -3.60
CA MET A 63 4.67 -4.09 -2.48
C MET A 63 5.06 -3.48 -1.12
N PHE A 64 6.11 -2.66 -1.11
CA PHE A 64 6.52 -1.93 0.09
C PHE A 64 5.52 -0.81 0.45
N LEU A 65 4.95 -0.11 -0.54
CA LEU A 65 3.94 0.92 -0.28
C LEU A 65 2.65 0.33 0.31
N VAL A 66 2.24 -0.86 -0.15
CA VAL A 66 1.12 -1.60 0.46
C VAL A 66 1.41 -1.93 1.93
N PHE A 67 2.66 -2.27 2.28
CA PHE A 67 3.01 -2.47 3.69
C PHE A 67 2.88 -1.18 4.52
N CYS A 68 3.29 -0.01 3.99
CA CYS A 68 3.07 1.28 4.63
C CYS A 68 1.58 1.60 4.81
N GLU A 69 0.76 1.29 3.82
CA GLU A 69 -0.69 1.46 3.89
C GLU A 69 -1.30 0.61 5.02
N ILE A 70 -0.91 -0.66 5.11
CA ILE A 70 -1.36 -1.56 6.18
C ILE A 70 -0.87 -1.04 7.55
N ALA A 71 0.33 -0.47 7.64
CA ALA A 71 0.84 0.10 8.88
C ALA A 71 -0.03 1.27 9.37
N VAL A 72 -0.45 2.16 8.47
CA VAL A 72 -1.36 3.28 8.77
C VAL A 72 -2.72 2.76 9.24
N LEU A 73 -3.31 1.80 8.52
CA LEU A 73 -4.58 1.20 8.94
C LEU A 73 -4.48 0.45 10.27
N ALA A 74 -3.37 -0.24 10.52
CA ALA A 74 -3.13 -0.90 11.79
C ALA A 74 -3.08 0.12 12.94
N ALA A 75 -2.44 1.28 12.75
CA ALA A 75 -2.41 2.34 13.76
C ALA A 75 -3.81 2.90 14.04
N VAL A 76 -4.63 3.13 13.01
CA VAL A 76 -6.03 3.54 13.15
C VAL A 76 -6.86 2.47 13.87
N SER A 77 -6.68 1.20 13.50
CA SER A 77 -7.37 0.07 14.13
C SER A 77 -7.04 -0.05 15.61
N VAL A 78 -5.78 0.17 15.99
CA VAL A 78 -5.36 0.18 17.40
C VAL A 78 -6.04 1.31 18.17
N ALA A 79 -6.11 2.52 17.60
CA ALA A 79 -6.79 3.65 18.23
C ALA A 79 -8.27 3.37 18.47
N ILE A 80 -8.98 2.86 17.47
CA ILE A 80 -10.40 2.50 17.56
C ILE A 80 -10.63 1.40 18.60
N SER A 81 -9.76 0.38 18.63
CA SER A 81 -9.85 -0.75 19.54
C SER A 81 -9.72 -0.40 21.04
N THR A 82 -9.35 0.84 21.38
CA THR A 82 -9.29 1.28 22.78
C THR A 82 -10.67 1.43 23.43
N ARG A 83 -11.70 1.75 22.64
CA ARG A 83 -13.06 2.06 23.13
C ARG A 83 -14.16 1.15 22.59
N VAL A 84 -13.96 0.52 21.44
CA VAL A 84 -15.00 -0.32 20.80
C VAL A 84 -14.61 -1.80 20.79
N PRO A 85 -15.59 -2.72 20.85
CA PRO A 85 -15.35 -4.15 20.74
C PRO A 85 -14.79 -4.54 19.35
N LEU A 86 -14.12 -5.70 19.29
CA LEU A 86 -13.37 -6.19 18.12
C LEU A 86 -14.18 -6.18 16.80
N VAL A 87 -15.45 -6.60 16.86
CA VAL A 87 -16.33 -6.69 15.67
C VAL A 87 -16.58 -5.30 15.06
N ILE A 88 -16.79 -4.29 15.92
CA ILE A 88 -17.00 -2.92 15.47
C ILE A 88 -15.71 -2.37 14.87
N ASN A 89 -14.56 -2.59 15.51
CA ASN A 89 -13.27 -2.16 14.99
C ASN A 89 -13.00 -2.71 13.57
N MET A 90 -13.22 -4.01 13.36
CA MET A 90 -13.01 -4.63 12.04
C MET A 90 -13.93 -4.02 10.97
N THR A 91 -15.22 -3.83 11.30
CA THR A 91 -16.21 -3.27 10.36
C THR A 91 -15.92 -1.80 10.04
N SER A 92 -15.49 -1.01 11.03
CA SER A 92 -15.10 0.38 10.87
C SER A 92 -13.81 0.52 10.05
N CYS A 93 -12.78 -0.29 10.33
CA CYS A 93 -11.54 -0.28 9.55
C CYS A 93 -11.79 -0.64 8.09
N PHE A 94 -12.64 -1.63 7.82
CA PHE A 94 -13.02 -1.99 6.46
C PHE A 94 -13.76 -0.84 5.74
N THR A 95 -14.72 -0.21 6.42
CA THR A 95 -15.43 0.96 5.88
C THR A 95 -14.47 2.12 5.58
N ILE A 96 -13.54 2.41 6.50
CA ILE A 96 -12.52 3.44 6.30
C ILE A 96 -11.64 3.11 5.09
N PHE A 97 -11.19 1.86 4.95
CA PHE A 97 -10.38 1.43 3.81
C PHE A 97 -11.09 1.66 2.46
N VAL A 98 -12.37 1.28 2.37
CA VAL A 98 -13.16 1.43 1.14
C VAL A 98 -13.39 2.91 0.83
N ILE A 99 -13.84 3.71 1.81
CA ILE A 99 -14.13 5.13 1.59
C ILE A 99 -12.85 5.90 1.24
N ALA A 100 -11.73 5.62 1.92
CA ALA A 100 -10.45 6.28 1.66
C ALA A 100 -9.91 6.02 0.25
N HIS A 101 -10.24 4.87 -0.37
CA HIS A 101 -9.89 4.57 -1.76
C HIS A 101 -10.81 5.27 -2.77
N ILE A 102 -12.09 5.44 -2.45
CA ILE A 102 -13.08 6.01 -3.38
C ILE A 102 -13.04 7.54 -3.38
N ALA A 103 -12.82 8.16 -2.22
CA ALA A 103 -12.84 9.61 -2.05
C ALA A 103 -12.01 10.38 -3.10
N PRO A 104 -10.75 10.05 -3.38
CA PRO A 104 -9.96 10.81 -4.35
C PRO A 104 -10.40 10.58 -5.81
N VAL A 105 -10.93 9.40 -6.16
CA VAL A 105 -11.51 9.14 -7.49
C VAL A 105 -12.70 10.09 -7.73
N LEU A 106 -13.54 10.29 -6.72
CA LEU A 106 -14.67 11.22 -6.80
C LEU A 106 -14.24 12.68 -6.99
N VAL A 107 -13.11 13.10 -6.42
CA VAL A 107 -12.59 14.47 -6.57
C VAL A 107 -11.96 14.70 -7.95
N GLN A 108 -11.31 13.68 -8.52
CA GLN A 108 -10.59 13.79 -9.79
C GLN A 108 -11.53 13.78 -11.02
N GLN A 109 -12.70 13.14 -10.94
CA GLN A 109 -13.62 13.03 -12.08
C GLN A 109 -14.48 14.28 -12.35
N GLU A 110 -14.40 15.31 -11.50
CA GLU A 110 -15.27 16.48 -11.57
C GLU A 110 -14.67 17.62 -12.40
N SER A 111 -14.58 17.43 -13.73
CA SER A 111 -14.33 18.52 -14.70
C SER A 111 -15.60 19.28 -15.10
N GLY A 112 -16.62 19.29 -14.22
CA GLY A 112 -17.89 20.03 -14.44
C GLY A 112 -19.09 19.65 -13.55
N GLY A 113 -18.90 18.94 -12.44
CA GLY A 113 -20.00 18.44 -11.61
C GLY A 113 -20.35 19.27 -10.36
N LEU A 114 -21.27 18.72 -9.57
CA LEU A 114 -21.99 19.38 -8.47
C LEU A 114 -21.05 19.74 -7.30
N GLU A 115 -20.90 21.04 -7.02
CA GLU A 115 -20.09 21.57 -5.89
C GLU A 115 -20.33 20.86 -4.53
N PRO A 116 -21.56 20.44 -4.17
CA PRO A 116 -21.80 19.69 -2.94
C PRO A 116 -21.04 18.36 -2.85
N VAL A 117 -20.85 17.65 -3.97
CA VAL A 117 -20.14 16.36 -4.00
C VAL A 117 -18.66 16.57 -3.72
N ARG A 118 -18.06 17.60 -4.34
CA ARG A 118 -16.68 18.01 -4.09
C ARG A 118 -16.46 18.46 -2.64
N PHE A 119 -17.43 19.18 -2.06
CA PHE A 119 -17.36 19.58 -0.65
C PHE A 119 -17.33 18.35 0.29
N VAL A 120 -18.24 17.39 0.10
CA VAL A 120 -18.30 16.18 0.91
C VAL A 120 -17.04 15.33 0.73
N ALA A 121 -16.54 15.18 -0.50
CA ALA A 121 -15.31 14.44 -0.77
C ALA A 121 -14.08 15.08 -0.10
N ASN A 122 -13.98 16.41 -0.10
CA ASN A 122 -12.92 17.13 0.63
C ASN A 122 -13.06 16.97 2.14
N LEU A 123 -14.29 16.99 2.68
CA LEU A 123 -14.53 16.77 4.11
C LEU A 123 -14.08 15.36 4.53
N ILE A 124 -14.38 14.36 3.71
CA ILE A 124 -13.93 12.97 3.91
C ILE A 124 -12.40 12.88 3.80
N ALA A 125 -11.78 13.54 2.82
CA ALA A 125 -10.33 13.54 2.63
C ALA A 125 -9.56 14.22 3.79
N ILE A 126 -10.19 15.16 4.50
CA ILE A 126 -9.63 15.76 5.71
C ILE A 126 -9.78 14.81 6.91
N ALA A 127 -10.89 14.08 7.00
CA ALA A 127 -11.20 13.23 8.14
C ALA A 127 -10.54 11.83 8.07
N LEU A 128 -10.32 11.30 6.87
CA LEU A 128 -9.79 9.95 6.64
C LEU A 128 -8.35 9.99 6.13
N PRO A 129 -7.54 8.96 6.44
CA PRO A 129 -6.20 8.84 5.87
C PRO A 129 -6.29 8.69 4.35
N GLY A 130 -5.49 9.47 3.61
CA GLY A 130 -5.36 9.34 2.16
C GLY A 130 -4.62 8.06 1.74
N LEU A 131 -5.30 6.91 1.81
CA LEU A 131 -4.72 5.59 1.48
C LEU A 131 -4.32 5.46 0.01
N GLU A 132 -5.01 6.15 -0.89
CA GLU A 132 -4.68 6.14 -2.33
C GLU A 132 -3.26 6.67 -2.60
N PHE A 133 -2.68 7.46 -1.69
CA PHE A 133 -1.29 7.89 -1.81
C PHE A 133 -0.30 6.72 -1.78
N PHE A 134 -0.67 5.54 -1.28
CA PHE A 134 0.15 4.33 -1.32
C PHE A 134 -0.18 3.43 -2.53
N ASN A 135 -1.24 3.74 -3.26
CA ASN A 135 -1.72 2.92 -4.36
C ASN A 135 -1.03 3.32 -5.67
N THR A 136 -0.06 2.52 -6.09
CA THR A 136 0.66 2.72 -7.36
C THR A 136 0.17 1.81 -8.49
N GLN A 137 -1.07 1.31 -8.43
CA GLN A 137 -1.61 0.41 -9.46
C GLN A 137 -1.47 1.02 -10.86
N THR A 138 -1.77 2.31 -11.00
CA THR A 138 -1.63 3.06 -12.25
C THR A 138 -0.18 3.13 -12.75
N ALA A 139 0.80 3.27 -11.86
CA ALA A 139 2.21 3.30 -12.23
C ALA A 139 2.71 1.91 -12.67
N VAL A 140 2.24 0.85 -12.00
CA VAL A 140 2.54 -0.54 -12.37
C VAL A 140 1.91 -0.90 -13.72
N SER A 141 0.68 -0.46 -13.99
CA SER A 141 0.00 -0.70 -15.27
C SER A 141 0.59 0.09 -16.44
N THR A 142 1.33 1.17 -16.17
CA THR A 142 1.95 2.02 -17.19
C THR A 142 3.44 1.68 -17.42
N ASP A 143 3.96 0.63 -16.76
CA ASP A 143 5.39 0.25 -16.80
C ASP A 143 6.34 1.39 -16.36
N THR A 144 5.83 2.33 -15.56
CA THR A 144 6.59 3.49 -15.11
C THR A 144 7.36 3.15 -13.85
N ILE A 145 8.66 3.47 -13.85
CA ILE A 145 9.53 3.28 -12.68
C ILE A 145 9.05 4.18 -11.54
N VAL A 146 8.79 3.58 -10.38
CA VAL A 146 8.42 4.32 -9.16
C VAL A 146 9.62 5.16 -8.69
N ALA A 147 9.45 6.49 -8.64
CA ALA A 147 10.50 7.41 -8.26
C ALA A 147 10.93 7.21 -6.78
N PRO A 148 12.23 7.15 -6.46
CA PRO A 148 12.70 6.98 -5.08
C PRO A 148 12.25 8.10 -4.13
N VAL A 149 12.13 9.32 -4.66
CA VAL A 149 11.66 10.50 -3.89
C VAL A 149 10.23 10.28 -3.39
N TYR A 150 9.38 9.68 -4.24
CA TYR A 150 7.99 9.39 -3.89
C TYR A 150 7.90 8.34 -2.76
N LEU A 151 8.73 7.30 -2.80
CA LEU A 151 8.85 6.34 -1.69
C LEU A 151 9.26 7.03 -0.38
N GLY A 152 10.22 7.95 -0.43
CA GLY A 152 10.63 8.72 0.74
C GLY A 152 9.47 9.54 1.34
N THR A 153 8.70 10.22 0.49
CA THR A 153 7.52 10.97 0.95
C THR A 153 6.43 10.06 1.50
N ALA A 154 6.23 8.87 0.92
CA ALA A 154 5.25 7.89 1.41
C ALA A 154 5.62 7.33 2.79
N VAL A 155 6.90 7.02 3.01
CA VAL A 155 7.38 6.60 4.33
C VAL A 155 7.21 7.70 5.37
N LEU A 156 7.52 8.95 5.01
CA LEU A 156 7.34 10.10 5.91
C LEU A 156 5.86 10.28 6.25
N TYR A 157 4.98 10.25 5.26
CA TYR A 157 3.54 10.32 5.46
C TYR A 157 3.03 9.19 6.35
N CYS A 158 3.45 7.94 6.08
CA CYS A 158 3.14 6.77 6.90
C CYS A 158 3.58 6.97 8.36
N ALA A 159 4.81 7.43 8.59
CA ALA A 159 5.36 7.64 9.92
C ALA A 159 4.57 8.72 10.68
N CYS A 160 4.39 9.90 10.07
CA CYS A 160 3.67 11.01 10.68
C CYS A 160 2.23 10.62 11.04
N TYR A 161 1.49 10.00 10.10
CA TYR A 161 0.11 9.61 10.34
C TYR A 161 0.02 8.50 11.41
N SER A 162 0.90 7.50 11.37
CA SER A 162 0.94 6.45 12.38
C SER A 162 1.24 7.01 13.77
N THR A 163 2.18 7.96 13.88
CA THR A 163 2.46 8.65 15.15
C THR A 163 1.25 9.42 15.65
N MET A 164 0.56 10.19 14.79
CA MET A 164 -0.67 10.89 15.18
C MET A 164 -1.75 9.93 15.68
N ALA A 165 -1.98 8.82 14.97
CA ALA A 165 -2.97 7.82 15.35
C ALA A 165 -2.62 7.13 16.69
N ILE A 166 -1.34 6.84 16.94
CA ILE A 166 -0.88 6.26 18.21
C ILE A 166 -1.02 7.27 19.36
N LEU A 167 -0.70 8.54 19.15
CA LEU A 167 -0.91 9.59 20.16
C LEU A 167 -2.39 9.72 20.50
N LEU A 168 -3.26 9.71 19.50
CA LEU A 168 -4.72 9.69 19.70
C LEU A 168 -5.17 8.45 20.49
N ALA A 169 -4.60 7.28 20.20
CA ALA A 169 -4.87 6.06 20.95
C ALA A 169 -4.51 6.20 22.44
N PHE A 170 -3.36 6.82 22.76
CA PHE A 170 -2.96 7.05 24.15
C PHE A 170 -3.88 8.03 24.88
N ILE A 171 -4.24 9.15 24.25
CA ILE A 171 -5.20 10.10 24.83
C ILE A 171 -6.54 9.40 25.12
N LEU A 172 -7.02 8.59 24.16
CA LEU A 172 -8.29 7.90 24.30
C LEU A 172 -8.26 6.76 25.35
N PHE A 173 -7.07 6.22 25.62
CA PHE A 173 -6.83 5.22 26.66
C PHE A 173 -6.78 5.84 28.06
N GLU A 174 -6.20 7.04 28.20
CA GLU A 174 -6.16 7.78 29.46
C GLU A 174 -7.57 8.04 30.01
N ASP A 175 -8.48 8.52 29.16
CA ASP A 175 -9.90 8.70 29.52
C ASP A 175 -10.66 7.38 29.80
N ARG A 176 -10.04 6.21 29.59
CA ARG A 176 -10.64 4.92 29.94
C ARG A 176 -10.21 4.43 31.32
N ASP A 177 -8.96 4.64 31.70
CA ASP A 177 -8.47 4.25 33.03
C ASP A 177 -8.97 5.18 34.15
N LEU A 178 -9.53 6.34 33.82
CA LEU A 178 -10.10 7.31 34.79
C LEU A 178 -11.56 7.00 35.20
N ALA A 179 -12.19 5.94 34.68
CA ALA A 179 -13.62 5.60 34.90
C ALA A 179 -13.82 4.32 35.73
#